data_AF-E2CB62-F1
#
_entry.id   AF-E2CB62-F1
#
_cell.length_a   1.000
_cell.length_b   1.000
_cell.length_c   1.000
_cell.angle_alpha   90.00
_cell.angle_beta   90.00
_cell.angle_gamma   90.00
#
_symmetry.space_group_name_H-M   'P 1'
#
loop_
_entity.id
_entity.type
_entity.pdbx_description
1 polymer ?
#
loop_
_entity_poly.entity_id
_entity_poly.type
_entity_poly.pdbx_seq_one_letter_code
_entity_poly.pdbx_strand_id
1 'polypeptide(L)' 'MTELFGVAALAVGGYWVVRRLKRKMAEVEAKLSRAAADAHPSGRGEKLVLDPASGRYRPQA' A
#
# COMPACT_ATOMS: atom_id res chain seq x y z
N MET A 1 25.51 -19.97 -24.76
CA MET A 1 24.70 -20.77 -23.82
C MET A 1 24.90 -20.32 -22.36
N THR A 2 26.14 -20.22 -21.86
CA THR A 2 26.46 -19.75 -20.49
C THR A 2 26.00 -18.32 -20.18
N GLU A 3 26.07 -17.40 -21.14
CA GLU A 3 25.59 -16.02 -20.98
C GLU A 3 24.08 -15.94 -20.73
N LEU A 4 23.29 -16.81 -21.36
CA LEU A 4 21.83 -16.88 -21.15
C LEU A 4 21.47 -17.32 -19.73
N PHE A 5 22.23 -18.26 -19.15
CA PHE A 5 22.02 -18.70 -17.77
C PHE A 5 22.38 -17.60 -16.76
N GLY A 6 23.40 -16.79 -17.04
CA GLY A 6 23.76 -15.64 -16.20
C GLY A 6 22.66 -14.58 -16.16
N VAL A 7 22.08 -14.25 -17.32
CA VAL A 7 20.98 -13.27 -17.40
C VAL A 7 19.70 -13.80 -16.73
N ALA A 8 19.38 -15.08 -16.92
CA ALA A 8 18.22 -15.71 -16.27
C ALA A 8 18.34 -15.72 -14.74
N ALA A 9 19.53 -16.01 -14.19
CA ALA A 9 19.77 -15.99 -12.75
C ALA A 9 19.61 -14.57 -12.16
N LEU A 10 20.09 -13.54 -12.87
CA LEU A 10 19.91 -12.14 -12.47
C LEU A 10 18.43 -11.73 -12.48
N ALA A 11 17.67 -12.14 -13.49
CA ALA A 11 16.24 -11.85 -13.57
C ALA A 11 15.46 -12.51 -12.41
N VAL A 12 15.76 -13.76 -12.09
CA VAL A 12 15.15 -14.49 -10.96
C VAL A 12 15.53 -13.87 -9.62
N GLY A 13 16.82 -13.54 -9.45
CA GLY A 13 17.32 -12.86 -8.25
C GLY A 13 16.68 -11.49 -8.05
N GLY A 14 16.63 -10.68 -9.11
CA GLY A 14 15.98 -9.37 -9.09
C GLY A 14 14.49 -9.46 -8.76
N TYR A 15 13.77 -10.40 -9.38
CA TYR A 15 12.35 -10.64 -9.09
C TYR A 15 12.12 -11.04 -7.62
N TRP A 16 12.97 -11.91 -7.06
CA TRP A 16 12.85 -12.35 -5.67
C TRP A 16 13.05 -11.19 -4.69
N VAL A 17 14.06 -10.35 -4.91
CA VAL A 17 14.33 -9.16 -4.08
C VAL A 17 13.16 -8.19 -4.14
N VAL A 18 12.68 -7.86 -5.34
CA VAL A 18 11.52 -6.95 -5.52
C VAL A 18 10.28 -7.52 -4.84
N ARG A 19 10.02 -8.82 -4.97
CA ARG A 19 8.90 -9.49 -4.29
C ARG A 19 9.01 -9.38 -2.77
N ARG A 20 10.22 -9.55 -2.22
CA ARG A 20 10.48 -9.44 -0.78
C ARG A 20 10.25 -8.01 -0.27
N LEU A 21 10.71 -7.01 -1.03
CA LEU A 21 10.52 -5.59 -0.74
C LEU A 21 9.04 -5.21 -0.74
N LYS A 22 8.28 -5.61 -1.77
CA LYS A 22 6.84 -5.38 -1.83
C LYS A 22 6.10 -5.93 -0.61
N ARG A 23 6.48 -7.13 -0.15
CA ARG A 23 5.91 -7.73 1.07
C ARG A 23 6.20 -6.90 2.32
N LYS A 24 7.41 -6.35 2.44
CA LYS A 24 7.78 -5.46 3.55
C LYS A 24 7.08 -4.11 3.49
N MET A 25 6.92 -3.53 2.30
CA MET A 25 6.15 -2.30 2.12
C MET A 25 4.70 -2.48 2.55
N ALA A 26 4.05 -3.59 2.19
CA ALA A 26 2.70 -3.89 2.64
C ALA A 26 2.58 -4.04 4.16
N GLU A 27 3.58 -4.67 4.80
CA GLU A 27 3.65 -4.75 6.27
C GLU A 27 3.80 -3.37 6.92
N VAL A 28 4.61 -2.48 6.34
CA VAL A 28 4.83 -1.11 6.83
C VAL A 28 3.58 -0.26 6.64
N GLU A 29 2.95 -0.31 5.47
CA GLU A 29 1.72 0.41 5.18
C GLU A 29 0.58 -0.02 6.13
N ALA A 30 0.44 -1.33 6.39
CA ALA A 30 -0.53 -1.81 7.36
C ALA A 30 -0.26 -1.30 8.78
N LYS A 31 1.01 -1.19 9.19
CA LYS A 31 1.39 -0.63 10.49
C LYS A 31 1.13 0.87 10.56
N LEU A 32 1.49 1.63 9.52
CA LEU A 32 1.20 3.07 9.45
C LEU A 32 -0.30 3.32 9.45
N SER A 33 -1.07 2.56 8.67
CA SER A 33 -2.52 2.72 8.62
C SER A 33 -3.18 2.43 9.97
N ARG A 34 -2.68 1.44 10.73
CA ARG A 34 -3.13 1.18 12.10
C ARG A 34 -2.73 2.32 13.04
N ALA A 35 -1.47 2.72 13.04
CA ALA A 35 -0.99 3.82 13.88
C ALA A 35 -1.73 5.15 13.59
N ALA A 36 -2.05 5.43 12.33
CA ALA A 36 -2.86 6.59 11.93
C ALA A 36 -4.32 6.46 12.39
N ALA A 37 -4.89 5.25 12.38
CA ALA A 37 -6.23 5.01 12.91
C ALA A 37 -6.27 5.15 14.45
N ASP A 38 -5.21 4.71 15.15
CA ASP A 38 -5.08 4.78 16.60
C ASP A 38 -4.77 6.21 17.09
N ALA A 39 -4.01 6.98 16.31
CA ALA A 39 -3.65 8.37 16.64
C ALA A 39 -4.77 9.37 16.33
N HIS A 40 -5.76 9.01 15.52
CA HIS A 40 -6.92 9.88 15.26
C HIS A 40 -7.94 9.75 16.41
N PRO A 41 -8.26 10.83 17.14
CA PRO A 41 -9.21 10.80 18.26
C PRO A 41 -10.66 10.45 17.85
N SER A 42 -10.96 10.44 16.54
CA SER A 42 -12.25 10.07 15.94
C SER A 42 -12.21 8.76 15.12
N GLY A 43 -11.12 7.99 15.19
CA GLY A 43 -10.90 6.81 14.35
C GLY A 43 -10.45 7.16 12.92
N ARG A 44 -10.18 6.11 12.11
CA ARG A 44 -9.76 6.19 10.69
C ARG A 44 -10.56 7.31 9.99
N GLY A 45 -9.91 8.44 9.72
CA GLY A 45 -10.52 9.77 9.54
C GLY A 45 -11.86 9.83 8.82
N GLU A 46 -12.68 10.82 9.18
CA GLU A 46 -14.07 11.04 8.73
C GLU A 46 -14.33 10.50 7.33
N LYS A 47 -15.18 9.46 7.26
CA LYS A 47 -15.53 8.82 5.99
C LYS A 47 -16.33 9.81 5.17
N LEU A 48 -15.73 10.32 4.10
CA LEU A 48 -16.41 11.26 3.21
C LEU A 48 -17.41 10.51 2.32
N VAL A 49 -18.67 10.94 2.32
CA VAL A 49 -19.76 10.42 1.48
C VAL A 49 -20.11 11.48 0.44
N LEU A 50 -20.36 11.04 -0.80
CA LEU A 50 -20.78 11.91 -1.89
C LEU A 50 -22.20 12.41 -1.61
N ASP A 51 -22.37 13.73 -1.49
CA ASP A 51 -23.68 14.36 -1.38
C ASP A 51 -24.30 14.52 -2.78
N PRO A 52 -25.39 13.80 -3.10
CA PRO A 52 -26.01 13.85 -4.42
C PRO A 52 -26.66 15.20 -4.73
N ALA A 53 -26.93 16.04 -3.72
CA ALA A 53 -27.54 17.36 -3.92
C ALA A 53 -26.50 18.44 -4.28
N SER A 54 -25.31 18.38 -3.68
CA SER A 54 -24.25 19.37 -3.94
C SER A 54 -23.12 18.88 -4.85
N GLY A 55 -23.08 17.58 -5.15
CA GLY A 55 -22.00 16.93 -5.90
C GLY A 55 -20.64 16.95 -5.18
N ARG A 56 -20.60 17.40 -3.92
CA ARG A 56 -19.40 17.47 -3.10
C ARG A 56 -19.35 16.33 -2.09
N TYR A 57 -18.14 15.92 -1.72
CA TYR A 57 -17.93 14.96 -0.65
C TYR A 57 -18.04 15.66 0.71
N ARG A 58 -18.85 15.11 1.62
CA ARG A 58 -19.03 15.61 3.00
C ARG A 58 -18.72 14.52 4.01
N PRO A 59 -18.22 14.85 5.21
CA PRO A 59 -18.01 13.86 6.26
C PRO A 59 -19.32 13.19 6.64
N GLN A 60 -19.28 11.87 6.80
CA GLN A 60 -20.36 11.07 7.36
C GLN A 60 -20.41 11.35 8.86
N ALA A 61 -21.41 12.14 9.27
CA ALA A 61 -21.75 12.35 10.67
C ALA A 61 -22.25 11.07 11.33
#